data_AF-A0A937MFU6-F1
#
_entry.id   AF-A0A937MFU6-F1
#
_cell.length_a   1.000
_cell.length_b   1.000
_cell.length_c   1.000
_cell.angle_alpha   90.00
_cell.angle_beta   90.00
_cell.angle_gamma   90.00
#
_symmetry.space_group_name_H-M   'P 1'
#
loop_
_entity.id
_entity.type
_entity.pdbx_description
1 polymer ?
#
loop_
_entity_poly.entity_id
_entity_poly.type
_entity_poly.pdbx_seq_one_letter_code
_entity_poly.pdbx_strand_id
1 'polypeptide(L)'
;LTWETLEGVVKHNGPLINDARAQDELPNAVAEYNVGHDLELATFASAEAQVAAISDDVAYNNHDLDDGLRAGLFTIEDLADVPLAGPLFAEVQKTYPDLDHSRVIFEVIRRMIGDMVNDLLDETGRRLKDLGPKSAEDIRAHTQPVAGFSETMRANDAGLKKFLFENMYRHYKLNRMTSKAKRVVTELFTLLIKEPECLPAEWRLRSDPENTQQTARTVADYIAGMTDRFALDEYQNLFDVQAKNS
;
A
#
# COMPACT_ATOMS: atom_id res chain seq x y z
N LEU A 1 -21.53 0.18 -1.49
CA LEU A 1 -20.79 -0.79 -0.66
C LEU A 1 -21.54 -0.93 0.66
N THR A 2 -21.41 -2.07 1.35
CA THR A 2 -22.00 -2.23 2.69
C THR A 2 -21.20 -1.43 3.72
N TRP A 3 -21.76 -1.25 4.92
CA TRP A 3 -21.08 -0.56 6.02
C TRP A 3 -19.74 -1.25 6.36
N GLU A 4 -19.73 -2.58 6.48
CA GLU A 4 -18.56 -3.39 6.84
C GLU A 4 -17.45 -3.27 5.81
N THR A 5 -17.82 -3.18 4.52
CA THR A 5 -16.83 -3.01 3.46
C THR A 5 -16.14 -1.65 3.54
N LEU A 6 -16.92 -0.60 3.78
CA LEU A 6 -16.40 0.77 3.90
C LEU A 6 -15.59 0.95 5.18
N GLU A 7 -16.09 0.39 6.29
CA GLU A 7 -15.38 0.29 7.55
C GLU A 7 -14.01 -0.36 7.35
N GLY A 8 -13.97 -1.52 6.71
CA GLY A 8 -12.72 -2.23 6.44
C GLY A 8 -11.74 -1.38 5.64
N VAL A 9 -12.18 -0.77 4.53
CA VAL A 9 -11.33 0.12 3.73
C VAL A 9 -10.75 1.27 4.56
N VAL A 10 -11.55 1.87 5.44
CA VAL A 10 -11.11 3.02 6.23
C VAL A 10 -10.20 2.60 7.39
N LYS A 11 -10.59 1.58 8.17
CA LYS A 11 -9.98 1.24 9.47
C LYS A 11 -9.09 -0.02 9.47
N HIS A 12 -8.77 -0.63 8.31
CA HIS A 12 -7.99 -1.87 8.26
C HIS A 12 -6.62 -1.79 8.97
N ASN A 13 -6.00 -0.60 9.03
CA ASN A 13 -4.75 -0.34 9.76
C ASN A 13 -4.94 0.08 11.23
N GLY A 14 -6.17 0.01 11.74
CA GLY A 14 -6.55 0.39 13.10
C GLY A 14 -7.45 1.64 13.16
N PRO A 15 -7.81 2.06 14.39
CA PRO A 15 -8.65 3.24 14.62
C PRO A 15 -8.01 4.52 14.08
N LEU A 16 -8.80 5.36 13.40
CA LEU A 16 -8.34 6.67 12.92
C LEU A 16 -8.44 7.75 13.98
N ILE A 17 -9.28 7.56 15.00
CA ILE A 17 -9.37 8.45 16.16
C ILE A 17 -8.85 7.69 17.36
N ASN A 18 -7.80 8.21 17.99
CA ASN A 18 -7.20 7.65 19.19
C ASN A 18 -6.38 8.74 19.91
N ASP A 19 -5.70 8.41 21.00
CA ASP A 19 -4.90 9.36 21.77
C ASP A 19 -3.82 10.09 20.94
N ALA A 20 -3.38 9.50 19.82
CA ALA A 20 -2.36 10.04 18.94
C ALA A 20 -2.91 10.75 17.69
N ARG A 21 -4.20 10.62 17.38
CA ARG A 21 -4.82 11.23 16.19
C ARG A 21 -6.21 11.74 16.49
N ALA A 22 -6.37 13.06 16.39
CA ALA A 22 -7.63 13.72 16.65
C ALA A 22 -8.55 13.76 15.40
N GLN A 23 -9.83 14.10 15.61
CA GLN A 23 -10.85 14.10 14.57
C GLN A 23 -10.59 15.15 13.46
N ASP A 24 -9.94 16.26 13.79
CA ASP A 24 -9.53 17.32 12.86
C ASP A 24 -8.34 16.91 11.96
N GLU A 25 -7.67 15.80 12.26
CA GLU A 25 -6.60 15.21 11.44
C GLU A 25 -7.11 14.13 10.47
N LEU A 26 -8.42 13.94 10.38
CA LEU A 26 -9.03 12.98 9.45
C LEU A 26 -8.93 13.48 8.01
N PRO A 27 -8.73 12.59 7.02
CA PRO A 27 -8.83 13.00 5.62
C PRO A 27 -10.24 13.51 5.33
N ASN A 28 -10.37 14.65 4.64
CA ASN A 28 -11.67 15.29 4.39
C ASN A 28 -12.74 14.31 3.87
N ALA A 29 -12.38 13.45 2.91
CA ALA A 29 -13.32 12.47 2.35
C ALA A 29 -13.88 11.50 3.39
N VAL A 30 -13.06 11.09 4.38
CA VAL A 30 -13.50 10.24 5.49
C VAL A 30 -14.36 11.03 6.45
N ALA A 31 -13.93 12.24 6.84
CA ALA A 31 -14.68 13.10 7.75
C ALA A 31 -16.07 13.45 7.20
N GLU A 32 -16.16 13.85 5.94
CA GLU A 32 -17.42 14.18 5.24
C GLU A 32 -18.34 12.97 5.15
N TYR A 33 -17.80 11.80 4.77
CA TYR A 33 -18.60 10.58 4.66
C TYR A 33 -19.16 10.13 6.01
N ASN A 34 -18.33 10.19 7.08
CA ASN A 34 -18.69 9.70 8.40
C ASN A 34 -19.85 10.47 9.05
N VAL A 35 -20.12 11.71 8.62
CA VAL A 35 -21.26 12.50 9.12
C VAL A 35 -22.61 11.84 8.79
N GLY A 36 -22.73 11.25 7.60
CA GLY A 36 -23.96 10.60 7.14
C GLY A 36 -24.05 9.11 7.49
N HIS A 37 -22.92 8.48 7.78
CA HIS A 37 -22.81 7.05 8.03
C HIS A 37 -21.62 6.78 8.96
N ASP A 38 -21.88 6.68 10.27
CA ASP A 38 -20.82 6.53 11.26
C ASP A 38 -20.10 5.19 11.12
N LEU A 39 -18.83 5.23 10.75
CA LEU A 39 -17.94 4.07 10.58
C LEU A 39 -17.21 3.69 11.87
N GLU A 40 -17.58 4.31 13.01
CA GLU A 40 -16.98 4.06 14.32
C GLU A 40 -15.45 4.23 14.29
N LEU A 41 -14.98 5.42 13.89
CA LEU A 41 -13.56 5.69 13.61
C LEU A 41 -12.61 5.51 14.80
N ALA A 42 -13.16 5.41 16.02
CA ALA A 42 -12.40 5.18 17.25
C ALA A 42 -12.24 3.68 17.62
N THR A 43 -12.89 2.77 16.89
CA THR A 43 -12.81 1.32 17.14
C THR A 43 -11.93 0.62 16.11
N PHE A 44 -11.51 -0.61 16.38
CA PHE A 44 -10.84 -1.43 15.35
C PHE A 44 -11.82 -1.83 14.25
N ALA A 45 -11.31 -2.27 13.11
CA ALA A 45 -12.11 -2.90 12.05
C ALA A 45 -12.41 -4.37 12.39
N SER A 46 -13.28 -5.01 11.59
CA SER A 46 -13.51 -6.46 11.68
C SER A 46 -12.23 -7.29 11.49
N ALA A 47 -12.27 -8.56 11.90
CA ALA A 47 -11.15 -9.47 11.71
C ALA A 47 -10.79 -9.64 10.22
N GLU A 48 -11.78 -9.67 9.33
CA GLU A 48 -11.57 -9.77 7.89
C GLU A 48 -10.80 -8.57 7.34
N ALA A 49 -11.12 -7.37 7.79
CA ALA A 49 -10.39 -6.17 7.40
C ALA A 49 -8.95 -6.18 7.92
N GLN A 50 -8.73 -6.64 9.15
CA GLN A 50 -7.39 -6.79 9.72
C GLN A 50 -6.57 -7.85 8.95
N VAL A 51 -7.18 -9.00 8.61
CA VAL A 51 -6.53 -10.03 7.78
C VAL A 51 -6.20 -9.49 6.38
N ALA A 52 -7.10 -8.71 5.78
CA ALA A 52 -6.85 -8.09 4.48
C ALA A 52 -5.63 -7.16 4.50
N ALA A 53 -5.47 -6.34 5.55
CA ALA A 53 -4.29 -5.49 5.72
C ALA A 53 -2.98 -6.29 5.77
N ILE A 54 -2.94 -7.35 6.58
CA ILE A 54 -1.72 -8.16 6.72
C ILE A 54 -1.45 -9.00 5.47
N SER A 55 -2.50 -9.43 4.77
CA SER A 55 -2.37 -10.17 3.51
C SER A 55 -1.72 -9.31 2.41
N ASP A 56 -2.02 -8.01 2.41
CA ASP A 56 -1.40 -7.03 1.52
C ASP A 56 0.10 -6.91 1.80
N ASP A 57 0.49 -6.79 3.07
CA ASP A 57 1.90 -6.80 3.50
C ASP A 57 2.64 -8.09 3.05
N VAL A 58 2.01 -9.26 3.20
CA VAL A 58 2.58 -10.53 2.71
C VAL A 58 2.80 -10.47 1.20
N ALA A 59 1.82 -10.01 0.44
CA ALA A 59 1.91 -9.94 -1.01
C ALA A 59 3.01 -8.97 -1.46
N TYR A 60 3.00 -7.73 -0.96
CA TYR A 60 3.93 -6.69 -1.36
C TYR A 60 5.38 -7.06 -1.07
N ASN A 61 5.71 -7.51 0.15
CA ASN A 61 7.10 -7.79 0.49
C ASN A 61 7.70 -8.92 -0.36
N ASN A 62 6.90 -9.96 -0.64
CA ASN A 62 7.34 -11.09 -1.44
C ASN A 62 7.44 -10.73 -2.93
N HIS A 63 6.49 -9.98 -3.46
CA HIS A 63 6.53 -9.51 -4.85
C HIS A 63 7.70 -8.56 -5.08
N ASP A 64 7.94 -7.61 -4.17
CA ASP A 64 9.05 -6.67 -4.28
C ASP A 64 10.41 -7.37 -4.17
N LEU A 65 10.52 -8.41 -3.35
CA LEU A 65 11.73 -9.24 -3.31
C LEU A 65 11.98 -9.96 -4.65
N ASP A 66 10.95 -10.58 -5.22
CA ASP A 66 11.02 -11.24 -6.53
C ASP A 66 11.38 -10.26 -7.65
N ASP A 67 10.68 -9.11 -7.72
CA ASP A 67 10.92 -8.08 -8.72
C ASP A 67 12.31 -7.44 -8.58
N GLY A 68 12.76 -7.20 -7.34
CA GLY A 68 14.10 -6.68 -7.05
C GLY A 68 15.21 -7.60 -7.54
N LEU A 69 15.08 -8.91 -7.30
CA LEU A 69 16.02 -9.93 -7.79
C LEU A 69 15.99 -10.04 -9.32
N ARG A 70 14.80 -10.08 -9.92
CA ARG A 70 14.63 -10.17 -11.39
C ARG A 70 15.16 -8.94 -12.12
N ALA A 71 14.98 -7.75 -11.54
CA ALA A 71 15.50 -6.50 -12.08
C ALA A 71 17.01 -6.32 -11.83
N GLY A 72 17.64 -7.24 -11.09
CA GLY A 72 19.06 -7.19 -10.74
C GLY A 72 19.41 -5.97 -9.89
N LEU A 73 18.51 -5.57 -8.99
CA LEU A 73 18.76 -4.48 -8.04
C LEU A 73 19.68 -4.92 -6.89
N PHE A 74 19.61 -6.21 -6.54
CA PHE A 74 20.44 -6.92 -5.58
C PHE A 74 20.47 -8.41 -5.96
N THR A 75 21.36 -9.19 -5.36
CA THR A 75 21.53 -10.63 -5.64
C THR A 75 21.05 -11.50 -4.48
N ILE A 76 21.03 -12.82 -4.66
CA ILE A 76 20.71 -13.77 -3.58
C ILE A 76 21.73 -13.66 -2.44
N GLU A 77 23.00 -13.42 -2.76
CA GLU A 77 24.07 -13.26 -1.78
C GLU A 77 23.84 -12.06 -0.87
N ASP A 78 23.26 -10.97 -1.39
CA ASP A 78 22.91 -9.79 -0.59
C ASP A 78 21.82 -10.10 0.46
N LEU A 79 21.04 -11.18 0.25
CA LEU A 79 19.95 -11.61 1.15
C LEU A 79 20.41 -12.55 2.27
N ALA A 80 21.68 -12.96 2.30
CA ALA A 80 22.17 -13.99 3.22
C ALA A 80 21.87 -13.68 4.71
N ASP A 81 21.98 -12.41 5.09
CA ASP A 81 21.75 -11.93 6.46
C ASP A 81 20.34 -11.39 6.68
N VAL A 82 19.47 -11.41 5.66
CA VAL A 82 18.09 -10.92 5.77
C VAL A 82 17.25 -11.97 6.49
N PRO A 83 16.60 -11.62 7.62
CA PRO A 83 15.71 -12.53 8.34
C PRO A 83 14.63 -13.10 7.41
N LEU A 84 14.19 -14.33 7.69
CA LEU A 84 13.29 -15.13 6.85
C LEU A 84 13.90 -15.52 5.48
N ALA A 85 14.28 -14.55 4.64
CA ALA A 85 14.76 -14.81 3.28
C ALA A 85 16.10 -15.58 3.25
N GLY A 86 17.14 -15.09 3.94
CA GLY A 86 18.48 -15.67 3.92
C GLY A 86 18.53 -17.15 4.32
N PRO A 87 17.93 -17.55 5.47
CA PRO A 87 17.84 -18.95 5.86
C PRO A 87 17.14 -19.84 4.83
N LEU A 88 16.06 -19.35 4.21
CA LEU A 88 15.32 -20.09 3.18
C LEU A 88 16.14 -20.26 1.90
N PHE A 89 16.86 -19.22 1.45
CA PHE A 89 17.78 -19.34 0.31
C PHE A 89 18.87 -20.39 0.59
N ALA A 90 19.49 -20.35 1.76
CA ALA A 90 20.50 -21.33 2.14
C ALA A 90 19.94 -22.76 2.19
N GLU A 91 18.72 -22.94 2.72
CA GLU A 91 18.06 -24.24 2.77
C GLU A 91 17.72 -24.78 1.38
N VAL A 92 17.14 -23.94 0.51
CA VAL A 92 16.76 -24.31 -0.86
C VAL A 92 17.98 -24.66 -1.70
N GLN A 93 19.04 -23.86 -1.65
CA GLN A 93 20.29 -24.13 -2.37
C GLN A 93 20.98 -25.41 -1.87
N LYS A 94 20.91 -25.70 -0.57
CA LYS A 94 21.43 -26.96 0.00
C LYS A 94 20.61 -28.16 -0.43
N THR A 95 19.29 -28.03 -0.48
CA THR A 95 18.36 -29.12 -0.81
C THR A 95 18.36 -29.42 -2.31
N TYR A 96 18.50 -28.39 -3.14
CA TYR A 96 18.47 -28.47 -4.60
C TYR A 96 19.68 -27.75 -5.22
N PRO A 97 20.90 -28.33 -5.12
CA PRO A 97 22.13 -27.66 -5.55
C PRO A 97 22.21 -27.39 -7.06
N ASP A 98 21.51 -28.19 -7.87
CA ASP A 98 21.50 -28.07 -9.34
C ASP A 98 20.33 -27.23 -9.87
N LEU A 99 19.57 -26.57 -8.99
CA LEU A 99 18.39 -25.80 -9.36
C LEU A 99 18.81 -24.48 -10.03
N ASP A 100 18.17 -24.14 -11.15
CA ASP A 100 18.44 -22.87 -11.81
C ASP A 100 18.03 -21.67 -10.94
N HIS A 101 18.70 -20.53 -11.15
CA HIS A 101 18.54 -19.33 -10.36
C HIS A 101 17.08 -18.86 -10.25
N SER A 102 16.31 -18.92 -11.34
CA SER A 102 14.91 -18.47 -11.32
C SER A 102 14.06 -19.38 -10.44
N ARG A 103 14.26 -20.70 -10.52
CA ARG A 103 13.54 -21.67 -9.70
C ARG A 103 13.90 -21.59 -8.21
N VAL A 104 15.16 -21.25 -7.89
CA VAL A 104 15.56 -20.98 -6.50
C VAL A 104 14.74 -19.81 -5.94
N ILE A 105 14.66 -18.70 -6.68
CA ILE A 105 13.87 -17.53 -6.28
C ILE A 105 12.40 -17.92 -6.09
N PHE A 106 11.78 -18.55 -7.09
CA PHE A 106 10.37 -18.96 -7.00
C PHE A 106 10.07 -19.86 -5.79
N GLU A 107 10.93 -20.85 -5.52
CA GLU A 107 10.73 -21.76 -4.40
C GLU A 107 10.89 -21.06 -3.06
N VAL A 108 11.85 -20.13 -2.93
CA VAL A 108 12.02 -19.33 -1.70
C VAL A 108 10.83 -18.41 -1.48
N ILE A 109 10.39 -17.66 -2.49
CA ILE A 109 9.20 -16.80 -2.41
C ILE A 109 7.96 -17.61 -1.99
N ARG A 110 7.77 -18.80 -2.58
CA ARG A 110 6.66 -19.70 -2.20
C ARG A 110 6.74 -20.12 -0.73
N ARG A 111 7.93 -20.45 -0.23
CA ARG A 111 8.13 -20.82 1.19
C ARG A 111 7.91 -19.64 2.12
N MET A 112 8.43 -18.46 1.77
CA MET A 112 8.23 -17.23 2.54
C MET A 112 6.74 -16.92 2.72
N ILE A 113 5.96 -16.94 1.62
CA ILE A 113 4.50 -16.75 1.68
C ILE A 113 3.87 -17.80 2.61
N GLY A 114 4.27 -19.07 2.48
CA GLY A 114 3.78 -20.16 3.34
C GLY A 114 4.06 -19.93 4.82
N ASP A 115 5.30 -19.56 5.16
CA ASP A 115 5.73 -19.32 6.54
C ASP A 115 5.01 -18.11 7.15
N MET A 116 4.86 -17.01 6.40
CA MET A 116 4.13 -15.82 6.85
C MET A 116 2.63 -16.12 7.05
N VAL A 117 2.00 -16.84 6.12
CA VAL A 117 0.58 -17.20 6.22
C VAL A 117 0.32 -18.15 7.39
N ASN A 118 1.16 -19.16 7.57
CA ASN A 118 1.02 -20.10 8.70
C ASN A 118 1.20 -19.38 10.04
N ASP A 119 2.21 -18.52 10.17
CA ASP A 119 2.42 -17.71 11.38
C ASP A 119 1.21 -16.81 11.68
N LEU A 120 0.68 -16.13 10.65
CA LEU A 120 -0.51 -15.29 10.78
C LEU A 120 -1.71 -16.10 11.28
N LEU A 121 -1.96 -17.29 10.71
CA LEU A 121 -3.07 -18.16 11.12
C LEU A 121 -2.91 -18.62 12.57
N ASP A 122 -1.72 -19.09 12.95
CA ASP A 122 -1.44 -19.60 14.28
C ASP A 122 -1.55 -18.50 15.35
N GLU A 123 -0.93 -17.35 15.12
CA GLU A 123 -0.94 -16.24 16.07
C GLU A 123 -2.34 -15.60 16.18
N THR A 124 -3.04 -15.42 15.05
CA THR A 124 -4.42 -14.91 15.06
C THR A 124 -5.35 -15.89 15.79
N GLY A 125 -5.20 -17.19 15.53
CA GLY A 125 -5.95 -18.24 16.23
C GLY A 125 -5.71 -18.23 17.73
N ARG A 126 -4.46 -18.04 18.17
CA ARG A 126 -4.11 -17.88 19.58
C ARG A 126 -4.78 -16.65 20.20
N ARG A 127 -4.68 -15.48 19.58
CA ARG A 127 -5.30 -14.23 20.08
C ARG A 127 -6.81 -14.33 20.18
N LEU A 128 -7.47 -14.90 19.18
CA LEU A 128 -8.92 -15.12 19.19
C LEU A 128 -9.34 -16.10 20.29
N LYS A 129 -8.55 -17.15 20.54
CA LYS A 129 -8.81 -18.09 21.63
C LYS A 129 -8.67 -17.42 23.00
N ASP A 130 -7.66 -16.59 23.18
CA ASP A 130 -7.39 -15.87 24.43
C ASP A 130 -8.47 -14.81 24.70
N LEU A 131 -8.92 -14.10 23.66
CA LEU A 131 -9.99 -13.10 23.74
C LEU A 131 -11.38 -13.74 23.91
N GLY A 132 -11.64 -14.85 23.23
CA GLY A 132 -12.91 -15.57 23.23
C GLY A 132 -14.13 -14.77 22.73
N PRO A 133 -14.02 -13.97 21.64
CA PRO A 133 -15.11 -13.10 21.18
C PRO A 133 -16.35 -13.90 20.78
N LYS A 134 -17.52 -13.30 20.97
CA LYS A 134 -18.84 -13.86 20.63
C LYS A 134 -19.50 -13.15 19.44
N SER A 135 -19.01 -11.97 19.07
CA SER A 135 -19.47 -11.22 17.91
C SER A 135 -18.33 -10.44 17.23
N ALA A 136 -18.63 -9.86 16.06
CA ALA A 136 -17.71 -8.95 15.39
C ALA A 136 -17.53 -7.65 16.17
N GLU A 137 -18.55 -7.21 16.90
CA GLU A 137 -18.50 -6.04 17.78
C GLU A 137 -17.48 -6.22 18.90
N ASP A 138 -17.34 -7.43 19.46
CA ASP A 138 -16.30 -7.73 20.45
C ASP A 138 -14.88 -7.52 19.88
N ILE A 139 -14.70 -7.78 18.57
CA ILE A 139 -13.42 -7.59 17.88
C ILE A 139 -13.17 -6.09 17.65
N ARG A 140 -14.18 -5.34 17.20
CA ARG A 140 -14.06 -3.88 17.00
C ARG A 140 -13.78 -3.14 18.30
N ALA A 141 -14.45 -3.55 19.37
CA ALA A 141 -14.31 -2.96 20.70
C ALA A 141 -13.03 -3.40 21.43
N HIS A 142 -12.26 -4.35 20.88
CA HIS A 142 -11.02 -4.78 21.49
C HIS A 142 -9.96 -3.66 21.42
N THR A 143 -9.00 -3.66 22.36
CA THR A 143 -7.97 -2.63 22.46
C THR A 143 -6.76 -2.89 21.57
N GLN A 144 -6.70 -4.07 20.93
CA GLN A 144 -5.58 -4.51 20.10
C GLN A 144 -6.10 -5.28 18.87
N PRO A 145 -5.33 -5.35 17.77
CA PRO A 145 -5.73 -6.15 16.62
C PRO A 145 -5.65 -7.65 16.94
N VAL A 146 -6.68 -8.39 16.52
CA VAL A 146 -6.75 -9.84 16.68
C VAL A 146 -6.00 -10.57 15.58
N ALA A 147 -5.92 -9.99 14.37
CA ALA A 147 -5.12 -10.54 13.29
C ALA A 147 -3.73 -9.89 13.26
N GLY A 148 -2.69 -10.72 13.12
CA GLY A 148 -1.33 -10.24 12.94
C GLY A 148 -0.28 -11.32 13.16
N PHE A 149 0.94 -11.02 12.73
CA PHE A 149 2.10 -11.89 12.91
C PHE A 149 2.49 -12.05 14.38
N SER A 150 3.17 -13.16 14.69
CA SER A 150 3.88 -13.37 15.95
C SER A 150 5.00 -12.34 16.14
N GLU A 151 5.55 -12.23 17.35
CA GLU A 151 6.67 -11.31 17.60
C GLU A 151 7.89 -11.64 16.73
N THR A 152 8.20 -12.93 16.58
CA THR A 152 9.29 -13.41 15.72
C THR A 152 9.06 -13.03 14.27
N MET A 153 7.87 -13.29 13.73
CA MET A 153 7.58 -12.98 12.33
C MET A 153 7.51 -11.48 12.07
N ARG A 154 7.03 -10.66 13.02
CA ARG A 154 7.14 -9.19 12.93
C ARG A 154 8.59 -8.71 12.85
N ALA A 155 9.48 -9.31 13.63
CA ALA A 155 10.91 -8.97 13.57
C ALA A 155 11.52 -9.37 12.22
N ASN A 156 11.11 -10.52 11.68
CA ASN A 156 11.54 -10.96 10.35
C ASN A 156 11.04 -10.02 9.24
N ASP A 157 9.75 -9.68 9.26
CA ASP A 157 9.10 -8.76 8.33
C ASP A 157 9.77 -7.38 8.34
N ALA A 158 10.04 -6.84 9.53
CA ALA A 158 10.76 -5.57 9.68
C ALA A 158 12.19 -5.63 9.09
N GLY A 159 12.89 -6.75 9.27
CA GLY A 159 14.21 -6.97 8.68
C GLY A 159 14.17 -7.00 7.15
N LEU A 160 13.20 -7.71 6.57
CA LEU A 160 12.97 -7.77 5.14
C LEU A 160 12.61 -6.40 4.55
N LYS A 161 11.63 -5.70 5.16
CA LYS A 161 11.23 -4.34 4.74
C LYS A 161 12.40 -3.36 4.78
N LYS A 162 13.24 -3.44 5.82
CA LYS A 162 14.45 -2.61 5.91
C LYS A 162 15.40 -2.87 4.75
N PHE A 163 15.67 -4.13 4.43
CA PHE A 163 16.52 -4.51 3.30
C PHE A 163 15.96 -3.98 1.97
N LEU A 164 14.67 -4.22 1.70
CA LEU A 164 14.01 -3.74 0.47
C LEU A 164 14.07 -2.21 0.39
N PHE A 165 13.88 -1.52 1.50
CA PHE A 165 13.96 -0.06 1.50
C PHE A 165 15.35 0.49 1.13
N GLU A 166 16.41 -0.15 1.63
CA GLU A 166 17.78 0.26 1.36
C GLU A 166 18.26 -0.12 -0.05
N ASN A 167 17.86 -1.30 -0.54
CA ASN A 167 18.43 -1.89 -1.76
C ASN A 167 17.51 -1.80 -3.00
N MET A 168 16.19 -1.70 -2.79
CA MET A 168 15.21 -1.48 -3.86
C MET A 168 14.83 0.00 -3.94
N TYR A 169 14.05 0.52 -2.99
CA TYR A 169 13.41 1.83 -3.16
C TYR A 169 14.40 3.00 -3.24
N ARG A 170 15.56 2.90 -2.58
CA ARG A 170 16.64 3.90 -2.65
C ARG A 170 17.57 3.71 -3.86
N HIS A 171 17.36 2.68 -4.67
CA HIS A 171 18.18 2.44 -5.85
C HIS A 171 18.04 3.59 -6.85
N TYR A 172 19.16 4.07 -7.41
CA TYR A 172 19.18 5.29 -8.24
C TYR A 172 18.24 5.24 -9.45
N LYS A 173 18.01 4.05 -10.02
CA LYS A 173 17.07 3.86 -11.14
C LYS A 173 15.63 4.18 -10.72
N LEU A 174 15.20 3.71 -9.55
CA LEU A 174 13.87 3.98 -9.01
C LEU A 174 13.75 5.44 -8.60
N ASN A 175 14.73 6.01 -7.91
CA ASN A 175 14.75 7.44 -7.57
C ASN A 175 14.60 8.35 -8.80
N ARG A 176 15.23 8.01 -9.94
CA ARG A 176 15.08 8.76 -11.19
C ARG A 176 13.65 8.69 -11.74
N MET A 177 13.03 7.51 -11.70
CA MET A 177 11.64 7.33 -12.14
C MET A 177 10.67 8.08 -11.23
N THR A 178 10.81 7.95 -9.91
CA THR A 178 10.00 8.67 -8.92
C THR A 178 10.12 10.18 -9.09
N SER A 179 11.33 10.69 -9.34
CA SER A 179 11.55 12.13 -9.57
C SER A 179 10.83 12.63 -10.83
N LYS A 180 10.84 11.85 -11.92
CA LYS A 180 10.09 12.18 -13.15
C LYS A 180 8.58 12.17 -12.93
N ALA A 181 8.06 11.12 -12.29
CA ALA A 181 6.63 11.00 -11.98
C ALA A 181 6.15 12.17 -11.10
N LYS A 182 6.93 12.51 -10.05
CA LYS A 182 6.63 13.66 -9.19
C LYS A 182 6.55 14.96 -9.99
N ARG A 183 7.45 15.17 -10.95
CA ARG A 183 7.42 16.36 -11.81
C ARG A 183 6.14 16.42 -12.65
N VAL A 184 5.79 15.33 -13.32
CA VAL A 184 4.58 15.23 -14.14
C VAL A 184 3.34 15.57 -13.31
N VAL A 185 3.15 14.92 -12.16
CA VAL A 185 2.01 15.18 -11.26
C VAL A 185 2.00 16.63 -10.76
N THR A 186 3.15 17.17 -10.37
CA THR A 186 3.26 18.54 -9.85
C THR A 186 2.88 19.56 -10.92
N GLU A 187 3.39 19.39 -12.14
CA GLU A 187 3.17 20.32 -13.23
C GLU A 187 1.73 20.22 -13.76
N LEU A 188 1.17 19.01 -13.90
CA LEU A 188 -0.26 18.81 -14.19
C LEU A 188 -1.14 19.52 -13.15
N PHE A 189 -0.88 19.29 -11.86
CA PHE A 189 -1.66 19.92 -10.79
C PHE A 189 -1.55 21.45 -10.83
N THR A 190 -0.33 21.97 -11.01
CA THR A 190 -0.05 23.41 -11.04
C THR A 190 -0.75 24.10 -12.22
N LEU A 191 -0.75 23.47 -13.39
CA LEU A 191 -1.47 23.99 -14.55
C LEU A 191 -2.97 23.96 -14.31
N LEU A 192 -3.53 22.80 -13.97
CA LEU A 192 -4.98 22.61 -13.93
C LEU A 192 -5.67 23.35 -12.77
N ILE A 193 -4.96 23.65 -11.68
CA ILE A 193 -5.51 24.48 -10.60
C ILE A 193 -5.55 25.97 -10.99
N LYS A 194 -4.59 26.41 -11.80
CA LYS A 194 -4.46 27.80 -12.26
C LYS A 194 -5.31 28.07 -13.50
N GLU A 195 -5.47 27.08 -14.37
CA GLU A 195 -6.18 27.15 -15.65
C GLU A 195 -7.23 26.02 -15.71
N PRO A 196 -8.31 26.06 -14.89
CA PRO A 196 -9.32 24.99 -14.85
C PRO A 196 -10.06 24.77 -16.18
N GLU A 197 -10.00 25.72 -17.10
CA GLU A 197 -10.46 25.60 -18.48
C GLU A 197 -9.73 24.52 -19.29
N CYS A 198 -8.52 24.14 -18.87
CA CYS A 198 -7.77 23.03 -19.47
C CYS A 198 -8.25 21.65 -18.99
N LEU A 199 -9.12 21.57 -17.96
CA LEU A 199 -9.74 20.31 -17.56
C LEU A 199 -10.73 19.81 -18.61
N PRO A 200 -10.91 18.49 -18.76
CA PRO A 200 -12.02 17.95 -19.52
C PRO A 200 -13.37 18.48 -19.00
N ALA A 201 -14.34 18.63 -19.90
CA ALA A 201 -15.58 19.34 -19.62
C ALA A 201 -16.33 18.84 -18.38
N GLU A 202 -16.37 17.52 -18.16
CA GLU A 202 -17.04 16.91 -17.00
C GLU A 202 -16.37 17.26 -15.66
N TRP A 203 -15.04 17.42 -15.65
CA TRP A 203 -14.28 17.81 -14.47
C TRP A 203 -14.37 19.31 -14.24
N ARG A 204 -14.30 20.11 -15.31
CA ARG A 204 -14.47 21.56 -15.26
C ARG A 204 -15.83 21.99 -14.69
N LEU A 205 -16.89 21.22 -14.95
CA LEU A 205 -18.23 21.47 -14.38
C LEU A 205 -18.28 21.27 -12.85
N ARG A 206 -17.30 20.57 -12.27
CA ARG A 206 -17.16 20.31 -10.83
C ARG A 206 -16.10 21.19 -10.16
N SER A 207 -15.44 22.07 -10.93
CA SER A 207 -14.46 23.03 -10.43
C SER A 207 -15.07 24.42 -10.27
N ASP A 208 -14.58 25.13 -9.27
CA ASP A 208 -14.82 26.55 -9.07
C ASP A 208 -13.74 27.38 -9.82
N PRO A 209 -13.63 28.71 -9.63
CA PRO A 209 -12.50 29.46 -10.18
C PRO A 209 -11.12 28.91 -9.76
N GLU A 210 -10.09 29.37 -10.46
CA GLU A 210 -8.70 29.00 -10.22
C GLU A 210 -8.30 29.13 -8.74
N ASN A 211 -7.41 28.24 -8.27
CA ASN A 211 -6.82 28.27 -6.93
C ASN A 211 -7.81 28.15 -5.75
N THR A 212 -9.06 27.77 -5.99
CA THR A 212 -10.01 27.44 -4.91
C THR A 212 -9.79 26.03 -4.35
N GLN A 213 -10.25 25.80 -3.13
CA GLN A 213 -10.17 24.48 -2.50
C GLN A 213 -10.96 23.41 -3.28
N GLN A 214 -12.13 23.77 -3.81
CA GLN A 214 -12.95 22.89 -4.64
C GLN A 214 -12.22 22.51 -5.93
N THR A 215 -11.60 23.47 -6.61
CA THR A 215 -10.79 23.20 -7.81
C THR A 215 -9.58 22.32 -7.49
N ALA A 216 -8.85 22.61 -6.40
CA ALA A 216 -7.74 21.78 -5.96
C ALA A 216 -8.17 20.33 -5.75
N ARG A 217 -9.34 20.10 -5.15
CA ARG A 217 -9.90 18.76 -4.94
C ARG A 217 -10.26 18.08 -6.26
N THR A 218 -10.97 18.77 -7.14
CA THR A 218 -11.35 18.26 -8.47
C THR A 218 -10.13 17.88 -9.30
N VAL A 219 -9.08 18.72 -9.30
CA VAL A 219 -7.81 18.45 -9.99
C VAL A 219 -7.09 17.25 -9.37
N ALA A 220 -7.04 17.16 -8.03
CA ALA A 220 -6.44 16.02 -7.36
C ALA A 220 -7.17 14.71 -7.70
N ASP A 221 -8.51 14.71 -7.67
CA ASP A 221 -9.32 13.53 -8.02
C ASP A 221 -9.17 13.16 -9.51
N TYR A 222 -9.07 14.15 -10.41
CA TYR A 222 -8.83 13.92 -11.83
C TYR A 222 -7.46 13.25 -12.07
N ILE A 223 -6.39 13.81 -11.50
CA ILE A 223 -5.03 13.28 -11.62
C ILE A 223 -4.93 11.90 -10.97
N ALA A 224 -5.52 11.70 -9.79
CA ALA A 224 -5.53 10.41 -9.09
C ALA A 224 -6.32 9.32 -9.85
N GLY A 225 -7.26 9.70 -10.71
CA GLY A 225 -8.00 8.79 -11.58
C GLY A 225 -7.24 8.36 -12.85
N MET A 226 -6.07 8.94 -13.12
CA MET A 226 -5.29 8.64 -14.32
C MET A 226 -4.50 7.34 -14.17
N THR A 227 -4.38 6.59 -15.27
CA THR A 227 -3.32 5.58 -15.40
C THR A 227 -1.98 6.26 -15.67
N ASP A 228 -0.86 5.62 -15.32
CA ASP A 228 0.49 6.16 -15.59
C ASP A 228 0.67 6.61 -17.05
N ARG A 229 0.21 5.77 -17.99
CA ARG A 229 0.29 6.09 -19.42
C ARG A 229 -0.55 7.31 -19.77
N PHE A 230 -1.79 7.37 -19.28
CA PHE A 230 -2.67 8.50 -19.53
C PHE A 230 -2.09 9.80 -18.95
N ALA A 231 -1.53 9.77 -17.74
CA ALA A 231 -0.90 10.94 -17.13
C ALA A 231 0.29 11.47 -17.95
N LEU A 232 1.09 10.57 -18.55
CA LEU A 232 2.19 10.96 -19.43
C LEU A 232 1.71 11.51 -20.78
N ASP A 233 0.68 10.90 -21.36
CA ASP A 233 0.07 11.35 -22.62
C ASP A 233 -0.60 12.73 -22.42
N GLU A 234 -1.34 12.91 -21.33
CA GLU A 234 -1.99 14.18 -20.96
C GLU A 234 -0.97 15.28 -20.69
N TYR A 235 0.12 14.96 -19.97
CA TYR A 235 1.23 15.88 -19.78
C TYR A 235 1.87 16.31 -21.11
N GLN A 236 2.04 15.39 -22.07
CA GLN A 236 2.52 15.77 -23.39
C GLN A 236 1.54 16.69 -24.11
N ASN A 237 0.24 16.39 -24.10
CA ASN A 237 -0.78 17.20 -24.77
C ASN A 237 -0.86 18.62 -24.21
N LEU A 238 -0.71 18.79 -22.90
CA LEU A 238 -0.85 20.09 -22.24
C LEU A 238 0.42 20.96 -22.32
N PHE A 239 1.61 20.36 -22.39
CA PHE A 239 2.88 21.10 -22.32
C PHE A 239 3.68 21.10 -23.63
N ASP A 240 3.44 20.17 -24.56
CA ASP A 240 4.12 20.13 -25.86
C ASP A 240 3.26 20.79 -26.94
N VAL A 241 3.72 21.93 -27.45
CA VAL A 241 3.05 22.72 -28.51
C VAL A 241 2.97 21.94 -29.84
N GLN A 242 3.77 20.89 -30.01
CA GLN A 242 3.73 20.02 -31.19
C GLN A 242 2.85 18.78 -30.99
N ALA A 243 2.31 18.56 -29.79
CA ALA A 243 1.36 17.48 -29.55
C ALA A 243 0.11 17.69 -30.39
N LYS A 244 -0.39 16.60 -30.98
CA LYS A 244 -1.64 16.65 -31.74
C LYS A 244 -2.79 16.70 -30.75
N ASN A 245 -3.43 17.86 -30.63
CA ASN A 245 -4.73 17.97 -29.96
C ASN A 245 -5.71 17.04 -30.70
N SER A 246 -6.07 15.94 -30.03
CA SER A 246 -6.98 14.90 -30.55
C SER A 246 -8.42 15.27 -30.25
#